data_AF-A0A7W0Q458-F1
#
_entry.id   AF-A0A7W0Q458-F1
#
_cell.length_a   1.000
_cell.length_b   1.000
_cell.length_c   1.000
_cell.angle_alpha   90.00
_cell.angle_beta   90.00
_cell.angle_gamma   90.00
#
_symmetry.space_group_name_H-M   'P 1'
#
loop_
_entity.id
_entity.type
_entity.pdbx_description
1 polymer ?
#
loop_
_entity_poly.entity_id
_entity_poly.type
_entity_poly.pdbx_seq_one_letter_code
_entity_poly.pdbx_strand_id
1 'polypeptide(L)'
;MTQVFDNKCEPIADVSREFFQQLRVQGTGKLRDGRLVNVWGACNCERSPCFKVTAQQWGTAGNGRALQPFRTVAVDPKVIKLGSLLYIPLLEGRTMPGRTPWGGFVHDGCVVADDTGGGIKGRQLDLFVGRKGWFLGMSGSRGSHAWARHVPVFDGAKLCERKGRRVTRKAGAI
;
A
#
# COMPACT_ATOMS: atom_id res chain seq x y z
N MET A 1 -22.00 -5.24 -16.11
CA MET A 1 -20.63 -4.71 -15.95
C MET A 1 -20.70 -3.30 -15.37
N THR A 2 -19.59 -2.69 -15.01
CA THR A 2 -19.53 -1.33 -14.45
C THR A 2 -18.36 -0.60 -15.09
N GLN A 3 -18.61 0.59 -15.63
CA GLN A 3 -17.60 1.37 -16.32
C GLN A 3 -16.72 2.14 -15.32
N VAL A 4 -15.41 2.12 -15.56
CA VAL A 4 -14.38 2.89 -14.86
C VAL A 4 -14.06 4.11 -15.71
N PHE A 5 -14.14 5.31 -15.14
CA PHE A 5 -13.87 6.56 -15.83
C PHE A 5 -12.60 7.23 -15.34
N ASP A 6 -11.99 8.01 -16.22
CA ASP A 6 -10.99 9.00 -15.84
C ASP A 6 -11.62 10.32 -15.36
N ASN A 7 -10.80 11.30 -14.98
CA ASN A 7 -11.28 12.58 -14.48
C ASN A 7 -11.90 13.50 -15.54
N LYS A 8 -11.91 13.10 -16.81
CA LYS A 8 -12.59 13.77 -17.93
C LYS A 8 -13.88 13.05 -18.33
N CYS A 9 -14.29 12.03 -17.56
CA CYS A 9 -15.42 11.17 -17.85
C CYS A 9 -15.23 10.32 -19.10
N GLU A 10 -13.98 10.11 -19.52
CA GLU A 10 -13.64 9.18 -20.58
C GLU A 10 -13.53 7.76 -19.98
N PRO A 11 -14.11 6.74 -20.64
CA PRO A 11 -14.07 5.39 -20.10
C PRO A 11 -12.69 4.75 -20.28
N ILE A 12 -12.19 4.16 -19.19
CA ILE A 12 -10.92 3.43 -19.17
C ILE A 12 -11.14 1.94 -19.50
N ALA A 13 -12.16 1.32 -18.89
CA ALA A 13 -12.51 -0.09 -19.04
C ALA A 13 -13.88 -0.42 -18.44
N ASP A 14 -14.48 -1.51 -18.90
CA ASP A 14 -15.59 -2.19 -18.24
C ASP A 14 -15.11 -3.29 -17.32
N VAL A 15 -15.61 -3.30 -16.08
CA VAL A 15 -15.22 -4.26 -15.04
C VAL A 15 -16.44 -4.91 -14.40
N SER A 16 -16.24 -5.92 -13.55
CA SER A 16 -17.34 -6.44 -12.74
C SER A 16 -17.72 -5.44 -11.64
N ARG A 17 -18.96 -5.52 -11.15
CA ARG A 17 -19.42 -4.65 -10.06
C ARG A 17 -18.59 -4.87 -8.80
N GLU A 18 -18.25 -6.12 -8.51
CA GLU A 18 -17.45 -6.53 -7.35
C GLU A 18 -16.04 -5.95 -7.44
N PHE A 19 -15.41 -6.03 -8.62
CA PHE A 19 -14.10 -5.43 -8.85
C PHE A 19 -14.16 -3.91 -8.66
N PHE A 20 -15.18 -3.24 -9.20
CA PHE A 20 -15.37 -1.80 -9.02
C PHE A 20 -15.51 -1.42 -7.54
N GLN A 21 -16.33 -2.14 -6.77
CA GLN A 21 -16.47 -1.87 -5.33
C GLN A 21 -15.16 -2.06 -4.57
N GLN A 22 -14.41 -3.13 -4.87
CA GLN A 22 -13.11 -3.36 -4.25
C GLN A 22 -12.08 -2.31 -4.67
N LEU A 23 -12.03 -1.94 -5.94
CA LEU A 23 -11.11 -0.94 -6.46
C LEU A 23 -11.28 0.41 -5.75
N ARG A 24 -12.53 0.81 -5.46
CA ARG A 24 -12.83 2.04 -4.71
C ARG A 24 -12.28 2.04 -3.28
N VAL A 25 -12.29 0.87 -2.64
CA VAL A 25 -11.87 0.70 -1.25
C VAL A 25 -10.35 0.53 -1.17
N GLN A 26 -9.77 -0.29 -2.05
CA GLN A 26 -8.35 -0.64 -2.06
C GLN A 26 -7.46 0.46 -2.68
N GLY A 27 -8.03 1.36 -3.49
CA GLY A 27 -7.31 2.49 -4.08
C GLY A 27 -6.48 2.19 -5.34
N THR A 28 -6.09 0.93 -5.55
CA THR A 28 -5.38 0.46 -6.76
C THR A 28 -5.96 -0.87 -7.26
N GLY A 29 -6.04 -1.05 -8.58
CA GLY A 29 -6.42 -2.33 -9.17
C GLY A 29 -5.73 -2.58 -10.50
N LYS A 30 -5.56 -3.88 -10.82
CA LYS A 30 -5.01 -4.32 -12.11
C LYS A 30 -6.15 -4.78 -13.01
N LEU A 31 -6.27 -4.15 -14.17
CA LEU A 31 -7.23 -4.51 -15.22
C LEU A 31 -6.80 -5.82 -15.91
N ARG A 32 -7.75 -6.45 -16.62
CA ARG A 32 -7.51 -7.71 -17.35
C ARG A 32 -6.44 -7.57 -18.44
N ASP A 33 -6.37 -6.40 -19.07
CA ASP A 33 -5.37 -6.05 -20.08
C ASP A 33 -3.97 -5.73 -19.49
N GLY A 34 -3.83 -5.79 -18.16
CA GLY A 34 -2.57 -5.60 -17.47
C GLY A 34 -2.31 -4.18 -16.97
N ARG A 35 -3.08 -3.17 -17.43
CA ARG A 35 -2.95 -1.79 -16.94
C ARG A 35 -3.28 -1.73 -15.44
N LEU A 36 -2.57 -0.89 -14.70
CA LEU A 36 -2.93 -0.54 -13.34
C LEU A 36 -3.71 0.77 -13.34
N VAL A 37 -4.74 0.81 -12.51
CA VAL A 37 -5.54 2.02 -12.24
C VAL A 37 -5.45 2.38 -10.78
N ASN A 38 -5.27 3.68 -10.50
CA ASN A 38 -5.36 4.27 -9.17
C ASN A 38 -6.61 5.13 -9.07
N VAL A 39 -7.18 5.23 -7.87
CA VAL A 39 -8.15 6.28 -7.55
C VAL A 39 -7.50 7.63 -7.83
N TRP A 40 -8.15 8.45 -8.67
CA TRP A 40 -7.79 9.83 -8.90
C TRP A 40 -8.41 10.74 -7.84
N GLY A 41 -9.70 10.51 -7.53
CA GLY A 41 -10.45 11.30 -6.56
C GLY A 41 -11.94 11.34 -6.88
N ALA A 42 -12.70 12.09 -6.08
CA ALA A 42 -14.09 12.38 -6.39
C ALA A 42 -14.21 13.19 -7.70
N CYS A 43 -15.20 12.89 -8.52
CA CYS A 43 -15.43 13.55 -9.81
C CYS A 43 -16.93 13.63 -10.13
N ASN A 44 -17.29 14.47 -11.11
CA ASN A 44 -18.67 14.70 -11.53
C ASN A 44 -19.07 13.89 -12.77
N CYS A 45 -18.50 12.70 -12.93
CA CYS A 45 -18.87 11.77 -14.00
C CYS A 45 -20.08 10.93 -13.59
N GLU A 46 -20.55 10.04 -14.48
CA GLU A 46 -21.65 9.11 -14.19
C GLU A 46 -21.41 8.31 -12.91
N ARG A 47 -20.15 8.02 -12.57
CA ARG A 47 -19.74 7.41 -11.31
C ARG A 47 -18.52 8.08 -10.72
N SER A 48 -18.47 8.08 -9.38
CA SER A 48 -17.37 8.57 -8.55
C SER A 48 -16.93 7.48 -7.56
N PRO A 49 -15.64 7.34 -7.23
CA PRO A 49 -14.51 8.15 -7.69
C PRO A 49 -14.12 7.87 -9.15
N CYS A 50 -13.38 8.79 -9.74
CA CYS A 50 -12.67 8.58 -11.00
C CYS A 50 -11.29 8.00 -10.76
N PHE A 51 -10.68 7.50 -11.83
CA PHE A 51 -9.44 6.76 -11.80
C PHE A 51 -8.42 7.35 -12.77
N LYS A 52 -7.17 6.88 -12.66
CA LYS A 52 -6.12 7.18 -13.62
C LYS A 52 -5.31 5.93 -13.89
N VAL A 53 -4.95 5.70 -15.14
CA VAL A 53 -3.97 4.67 -15.48
C VAL A 53 -2.62 5.11 -14.96
N THR A 54 -1.86 4.17 -14.40
CA THR A 54 -0.51 4.42 -13.85
C THR A 54 0.50 3.49 -14.48
N ALA A 55 1.69 4.02 -14.74
CA ALA A 55 2.85 3.23 -15.14
C ALA A 55 3.57 2.60 -13.94
N GLN A 56 3.20 2.94 -12.70
CA GLN A 56 3.82 2.37 -11.51
C GLN A 56 3.37 0.92 -11.32
N GLN A 57 4.32 0.03 -11.08
CA GLN A 57 4.10 -1.42 -10.97
C GLN A 57 3.12 -1.84 -9.86
N TRP A 58 2.97 -1.00 -8.82
CA TRP A 58 2.13 -1.27 -7.65
C TRP A 58 1.15 -0.15 -7.34
N GLY A 59 0.99 0.79 -8.27
CA GLY A 59 0.21 2.00 -8.06
C GLY A 59 0.93 3.05 -7.23
N THR A 60 0.17 4.09 -6.89
CA THR A 60 0.65 5.26 -6.17
C THR A 60 -0.15 5.52 -4.91
N ALA A 61 0.53 6.02 -3.88
CA ALA A 61 -0.07 6.65 -2.72
C ALA A 61 -0.91 7.88 -3.14
N GLY A 62 -1.72 8.41 -2.20
CA GLY A 62 -2.53 9.61 -2.43
C GLY A 62 -1.72 10.85 -2.86
N ASN A 63 -0.42 10.91 -2.53
CA ASN A 63 0.51 11.97 -2.92
C ASN A 63 1.26 11.70 -4.25
N GLY A 64 0.92 10.61 -4.96
CA GLY A 64 1.56 10.22 -6.21
C GLY A 64 2.87 9.42 -6.07
N ARG A 65 3.39 9.19 -4.87
CA ARG A 65 4.58 8.35 -4.66
C ARG A 65 4.26 6.89 -4.95
N ALA A 66 5.21 6.20 -5.57
CA ALA A 66 5.05 4.77 -5.88
C ALA A 66 4.98 3.94 -4.59
N LEU A 67 3.98 3.07 -4.51
CA LEU A 67 3.85 2.12 -3.40
C LEU A 67 4.86 0.99 -3.54
N GLN A 68 5.36 0.51 -2.42
CA GLN A 68 6.28 -0.62 -2.37
C GLN A 68 5.74 -1.70 -1.43
N PRO A 69 5.47 -2.91 -1.96
CA PRO A 69 5.00 -4.01 -1.14
C PRO A 69 5.90 -4.24 0.07
N PHE A 70 5.26 -4.38 1.22
CA PHE A 70 5.84 -4.57 2.54
C PHE A 70 6.71 -3.41 3.05
N ARG A 71 6.96 -2.35 2.27
CA ARG A 71 7.81 -1.22 2.67
C ARG A 71 7.04 0.07 2.90
N THR A 72 5.92 0.27 2.21
CA THR A 72 5.09 1.46 2.39
C THR A 72 3.98 1.22 3.39
N VAL A 73 3.76 2.16 4.30
CA VAL A 73 2.61 2.16 5.21
C VAL A 73 1.76 3.41 5.03
N ALA A 74 0.44 3.24 5.15
CA ALA A 74 -0.49 4.34 5.27
C ALA A 74 -0.66 4.72 6.76
N VAL A 75 -0.63 6.02 7.04
CA VAL A 75 -0.71 6.58 8.40
C VAL A 75 -1.64 7.79 8.43
N ASP A 76 -1.98 8.26 9.63
CA ASP A 76 -2.53 9.60 9.82
C ASP A 76 -1.38 10.63 9.87
N PRO A 77 -1.28 11.57 8.90
CA PRO A 77 -0.23 12.58 8.86
C PRO A 77 -0.19 13.52 10.08
N LYS A 78 -1.30 13.63 10.83
CA LYS A 78 -1.34 14.42 12.07
C LYS A 78 -0.59 13.75 13.21
N VAL A 79 -0.38 12.43 13.14
CA VAL A 79 0.33 11.63 14.16
C VAL A 79 1.73 11.27 13.67
N ILE A 80 1.87 10.80 12.43
CA ILE A 80 3.16 10.44 11.83
C ILE A 80 3.32 11.23 10.53
N LYS A 81 4.32 12.11 10.47
CA LYS A 81 4.61 12.90 9.27
C LYS A 81 4.92 12.00 8.08
N LEU A 82 4.40 12.34 6.90
CA LEU A 82 4.72 11.61 5.68
C LEU A 82 6.22 11.70 5.35
N GLY A 83 6.79 10.62 4.83
CA GLY A 83 8.22 10.43 4.60
C GLY A 83 9.00 9.91 5.81
N SER A 84 8.37 9.81 6.99
CA SER A 84 9.01 9.24 8.18
C SER A 84 9.45 7.80 7.94
N LEU A 85 10.66 7.48 8.38
CA LEU A 85 11.15 6.10 8.48
C LEU A 85 10.70 5.52 9.81
N LEU A 86 10.10 4.34 9.77
CA LEU A 86 9.57 3.67 10.94
C LEU A 86 10.21 2.29 11.08
N TYR A 87 10.37 1.86 12.32
CA TYR A 87 10.79 0.53 12.66
C TYR A 87 9.65 -0.25 13.32
N ILE A 88 9.33 -1.41 12.76
CA ILE A 88 8.28 -2.31 13.24
C ILE A 88 8.93 -3.67 13.55
N PRO A 89 9.22 -3.98 14.83
CA PRO A 89 9.89 -5.23 15.20
C PRO A 89 9.11 -6.47 14.76
N LEU A 90 7.78 -6.40 14.70
CA LEU A 90 6.95 -7.52 14.26
C LEU A 90 7.19 -7.92 12.81
N LEU A 91 7.75 -7.04 11.97
CA LEU A 91 8.13 -7.37 10.60
C LEU A 91 9.55 -7.96 10.53
N GLU A 92 10.42 -7.65 11.48
CA GLU A 92 11.79 -8.15 11.49
C GLU A 92 11.82 -9.69 11.51
N GLY A 93 12.69 -10.28 10.68
CA GLY A 93 12.87 -11.73 10.60
C GLY A 93 11.74 -12.47 9.87
N ARG A 94 10.65 -11.79 9.49
CA ARG A 94 9.56 -12.43 8.74
C ARG A 94 9.90 -12.56 7.27
N THR A 95 9.68 -13.75 6.72
CA THR A 95 9.77 -13.96 5.28
C THR A 95 8.51 -13.43 4.61
N MET A 96 8.66 -12.45 3.73
CA MET A 96 7.55 -11.86 2.99
C MET A 96 7.09 -12.82 1.88
N PRO A 97 5.78 -13.06 1.72
CA PRO A 97 5.28 -13.94 0.67
C PRO A 97 5.53 -13.36 -0.72
N GLY A 98 5.63 -14.24 -1.72
CA GLY A 98 5.89 -13.88 -3.11
C GLY A 98 7.29 -14.23 -3.57
N ARG A 99 7.78 -13.51 -4.60
CA ARG A 99 9.10 -13.71 -5.19
C ARG A 99 9.85 -12.39 -5.27
N THR A 100 11.18 -12.47 -5.29
CA THR A 100 12.04 -11.31 -5.46
C THR A 100 11.71 -10.56 -6.77
N PRO A 101 11.86 -9.22 -6.81
CA PRO A 101 12.39 -8.37 -5.75
C PRO A 101 11.36 -7.87 -4.73
N TRP A 102 10.06 -8.15 -4.93
CA TRP A 102 8.97 -7.54 -4.14
C TRP A 102 8.46 -8.39 -2.97
N GLY A 103 8.77 -9.68 -2.96
CA GLY A 103 8.53 -10.62 -1.88
C GLY A 103 9.65 -11.66 -1.84
N GLY A 104 9.48 -12.74 -1.08
CA GLY A 104 10.49 -13.80 -0.96
C GLY A 104 11.78 -13.36 -0.24
N PHE A 105 11.74 -12.25 0.49
CA PHE A 105 12.86 -11.74 1.28
C PHE A 105 12.51 -11.75 2.77
N VAL A 106 13.53 -11.81 3.62
CA VAL A 106 13.38 -11.62 5.06
C VAL A 106 13.34 -10.12 5.37
N HIS A 107 12.26 -9.66 5.97
CA HIS A 107 12.06 -8.25 6.26
C HIS A 107 12.90 -7.81 7.48
N ASP A 108 13.41 -6.58 7.44
CA ASP A 108 14.37 -6.01 8.39
C ASP A 108 13.72 -5.02 9.38
N GLY A 109 12.39 -5.13 9.56
CA GLY A 109 11.57 -4.19 10.33
C GLY A 109 11.36 -2.78 9.75
N CYS A 110 12.11 -2.34 8.74
CA CYS A 110 12.08 -0.95 8.27
C CYS A 110 10.98 -0.67 7.23
N VAL A 111 10.17 0.37 7.46
CA VAL A 111 9.12 0.83 6.54
C VAL A 111 9.13 2.36 6.41
N VAL A 112 8.37 2.89 5.45
CA VAL A 112 8.21 4.33 5.23
C VAL A 112 6.74 4.74 5.21
N ALA A 113 6.42 5.81 5.94
CA ALA A 113 5.10 6.44 5.98
C ALA A 113 4.89 7.31 4.73
N ASP A 114 4.64 6.70 3.58
CA ASP A 114 4.50 7.42 2.30
C ASP A 114 3.07 7.48 1.77
N ASP A 115 2.10 6.90 2.49
CA ASP A 115 0.71 6.81 2.05
C ASP A 115 -0.30 7.29 3.11
N THR A 116 -1.52 7.52 2.68
CA THR A 116 -2.68 7.85 3.52
C THR A 116 -3.91 7.10 3.02
N GLY A 117 -4.92 6.97 3.88
CA GLY A 117 -6.20 6.39 3.48
C GLY A 117 -7.35 7.10 4.19
N GLY A 118 -8.52 7.17 3.54
CA GLY A 118 -9.69 7.85 4.10
C GLY A 118 -10.09 7.32 5.48
N GLY A 119 -9.92 6.01 5.70
CA GLY A 119 -10.20 5.34 6.97
C GLY A 119 -9.02 5.21 7.93
N ILE A 120 -7.82 5.68 7.59
CA ILE A 120 -6.64 5.59 8.47
C ILE A 120 -6.56 6.85 9.33
N LYS A 121 -6.86 6.71 10.62
CA LYS A 121 -6.93 7.83 11.58
C LYS A 121 -6.18 7.54 12.87
N GLY A 122 -5.64 8.58 13.49
CA GLY A 122 -4.95 8.49 14.78
C GLY A 122 -3.76 7.53 14.71
N ARG A 123 -3.75 6.52 15.60
CA ARG A 123 -2.65 5.55 15.74
C ARG A 123 -2.82 4.29 14.88
N GLN A 124 -3.72 4.33 13.90
CA GLN A 124 -3.89 3.25 12.93
C GLN A 124 -2.75 3.28 11.90
N LEU A 125 -2.31 2.09 11.52
CA LEU A 125 -1.30 1.88 10.48
C LEU A 125 -1.78 0.77 9.56
N ASP A 126 -1.63 0.97 8.25
CA ASP A 126 -1.95 -0.03 7.24
C ASP A 126 -0.72 -0.33 6.39
N LEU A 127 -0.33 -1.60 6.30
CA LEU A 127 0.85 -2.04 5.57
C LEU A 127 0.45 -2.40 4.14
N PHE A 128 1.06 -1.73 3.16
CA PHE A 128 0.80 -2.06 1.76
C PHE A 128 1.43 -3.40 1.40
N VAL A 129 0.60 -4.43 1.20
CA VAL A 129 1.04 -5.79 0.86
C VAL A 129 0.96 -6.11 -0.64
N GLY A 130 0.45 -5.21 -1.48
CA GLY A 130 0.41 -5.33 -2.94
C GLY A 130 -0.59 -6.34 -3.54
N ARG A 131 -0.74 -7.56 -2.98
CA ARG A 131 -1.64 -8.59 -3.53
C ARG A 131 -2.45 -9.31 -2.46
N LYS A 132 -3.71 -9.67 -2.79
CA LYS A 132 -4.56 -10.50 -1.92
C LYS A 132 -3.91 -11.83 -1.53
N GLY A 133 -3.22 -12.50 -2.46
CA GLY A 133 -2.50 -13.74 -2.14
C GLY A 133 -1.37 -13.54 -1.12
N TRP A 134 -0.69 -12.40 -1.15
CA TRP A 134 0.37 -12.06 -0.19
C TRP A 134 -0.21 -11.70 1.19
N PHE A 135 -1.31 -10.95 1.20
CA PHE A 135 -2.09 -10.70 2.42
C PHE A 135 -2.50 -11.99 3.13
N LEU A 136 -3.06 -12.95 2.39
CA LEU A 136 -3.46 -14.25 2.93
C LEU A 136 -2.24 -15.04 3.44
N GLY A 137 -1.13 -15.02 2.71
CA GLY A 137 0.12 -15.64 3.15
C GLY A 137 0.68 -15.05 4.45
N MET A 138 0.48 -13.75 4.70
CA MET A 138 0.86 -13.10 5.96
C MET A 138 -0.09 -13.39 7.13
N SER A 139 -1.37 -13.66 6.85
CA SER A 139 -2.42 -13.75 7.87
C SER A 139 -2.39 -15.04 8.69
N GLY A 140 -1.71 -16.08 8.22
CA GLY A 140 -1.70 -17.40 8.86
C GLY A 140 -3.12 -17.98 9.10
N SER A 141 -3.24 -19.03 9.91
CA SER A 141 -4.51 -19.69 10.24
C SER A 141 -5.42 -18.91 11.22
N ARG A 142 -4.99 -17.75 11.72
CA ARG A 142 -5.72 -16.97 12.76
C ARG A 142 -6.42 -15.70 12.25
N GLY A 143 -6.46 -15.49 10.93
CA GLY A 143 -7.16 -14.36 10.33
C GLY A 143 -6.37 -13.05 10.36
N SER A 144 -6.68 -12.19 9.39
CA SER A 144 -5.89 -11.03 8.98
C SER A 144 -5.71 -9.92 10.03
N HIS A 145 -6.54 -9.90 11.07
CA HIS A 145 -6.55 -8.86 12.10
C HIS A 145 -6.10 -9.35 13.48
N ALA A 146 -5.77 -10.63 13.64
CA ALA A 146 -5.50 -11.19 14.96
C ALA A 146 -4.03 -11.06 15.41
N TRP A 147 -3.08 -11.11 14.49
CA TRP A 147 -1.65 -11.20 14.83
C TRP A 147 -0.99 -9.85 15.21
N ALA A 148 -1.70 -8.74 15.03
CA ALA A 148 -1.14 -7.39 15.13
C ALA A 148 -2.19 -6.35 15.57
N ARG A 149 -3.06 -6.68 16.55
CA ARG A 149 -4.00 -5.68 17.10
C ARG A 149 -3.28 -4.53 17.82
N HIS A 150 -2.09 -4.80 18.34
CA HIS A 150 -1.16 -3.81 18.88
C HIS A 150 0.20 -4.01 18.23
N VAL A 151 0.58 -3.08 17.36
CA VAL A 151 1.88 -3.09 16.68
C VAL A 151 2.75 -2.02 17.33
N PRO A 152 3.86 -2.38 17.99
CA PRO A 152 4.82 -1.39 18.43
C PRO A 152 5.49 -0.78 17.18
N VAL A 153 5.47 0.56 17.10
CA VAL A 153 6.07 1.33 16.03
C VAL A 153 7.04 2.31 16.66
N PHE A 154 8.29 2.27 16.21
CA PHE A 154 9.37 3.13 16.70
C PHE A 154 9.83 4.10 15.61
N ASP A 155 10.40 5.22 16.02
CA ASP A 155 11.14 6.09 15.11
C ASP A 155 12.32 5.32 14.52
N GLY A 156 12.32 5.17 13.20
CA GLY A 156 13.33 4.46 12.44
C GLY A 156 14.48 5.35 11.96
N ALA A 157 14.49 6.66 12.22
CA ALA A 157 15.48 7.58 11.62
C ALA A 157 16.95 7.18 11.84
N LYS A 158 17.25 6.54 12.99
CA LYS A 158 18.59 6.05 13.30
C LYS A 158 18.87 4.65 12.73
N LEU A 159 17.86 3.77 12.64
CA LEU A 159 18.00 2.36 12.26
C LEU A 159 17.78 2.10 10.76
N CYS A 160 16.87 2.84 10.15
CA CYS A 160 16.42 2.66 8.78
C CYS A 160 17.03 3.74 7.88
N GLU A 161 17.20 3.41 6.61
CA GLU A 161 17.59 4.34 5.56
C GLU A 161 16.70 4.21 4.33
N ARG A 162 16.63 5.30 3.57
CA ARG A 162 15.99 5.35 2.26
C ARG A 162 17.00 5.84 1.22
N LYS A 163 17.34 4.98 0.26
CA LYS A 163 18.19 5.31 -0.89
C LYS A 163 17.34 5.26 -2.15
N GLY A 164 16.94 6.44 -2.63
CA GLY A 164 15.95 6.58 -3.69
C GLY A 164 14.62 5.95 -3.28
N ARG A 165 14.24 4.86 -3.97
CA ARG A 165 13.03 4.09 -3.64
C ARG A 165 13.28 3.05 -2.54
N ARG A 166 14.49 2.51 -2.42
CA ARG A 166 14.76 1.38 -1.52
C ARG A 166 14.75 1.83 -0.06
N VAL A 167 13.95 1.16 0.77
CA VAL A 167 13.95 1.28 2.23
C VAL A 167 14.57 0.02 2.81
N THR A 168 15.57 0.18 3.67
CA THR A 168 16.27 -0.92 4.34
C THR A 168 16.76 -0.49 5.71
N ARG A 169 17.16 -1.45 6.55
CA ARG A 169 17.99 -1.15 7.73
C ARG A 169 19.38 -0.65 7.29
N LYS A 170 19.97 0.28 8.05
CA LYS A 170 21.36 0.70 7.89
C LYS A 170 22.30 -0.45 8.24
N ALA A 171 23.40 -0.58 7.49
CA ALA A 171 24.47 -1.48 7.87
C ALA A 171 25.08 -1.03 9.21
N GLY A 172 25.26 -1.97 10.15
CA GLY A 172 25.85 -1.70 11.47
C GLY A 172 24.92 -1.07 12.51
N ALA A 173 23.62 -0.93 12.24
CA ALA A 173 22.64 -0.54 13.23
C ALA A 173 22.32 -1.74 14.16
N ILE A 174 23.00 -1.79 15.31
CA ILE A 174 22.72 -2.71 16.43
C ILE A 174 21.60 -2.10 17.27
#